data_AF-A0A926KBJ1-F1
#
_entry.id   AF-A0A926KBJ1-F1
#
_cell.length_a   1.000
_cell.length_b   1.000
_cell.length_c   1.000
_cell.angle_alpha   90.00
_cell.angle_beta   90.00
_cell.angle_gamma   90.00
#
_symmetry.space_group_name_H-M   'P 1'
#
loop_
_entity.id
_entity.type
_entity.pdbx_description
1 polymer ?
#
loop_
_entity_poly.entity_id
_entity_poly.type
_entity_poly.pdbx_seq_one_letter_code
_entity_poly.pdbx_strand_id
1 'polypeptide(L)'
;MNTPEQFTRSGEYLPRPAVESDTTDWRRIEVASHRFGDFIAGGIAKAVEQRTDIEKGTARTIAHVLGRGIGRMSALADFGRTGDGDYERIRDEYLTLYQDPDAPAWAREQIDWLGTFLIHRDFPNAQTTDHWEQRPFTLEKLLVPTVMVVDDRAVVTHVPGNYGSSAIADLGETLLELQAHEDAGLRAFLSLPDVNAMSGRIMEDFDEHYVRTYRDIEDAVHELAEVDEREREVTEYASERHLFFDTIQPDFEALIDEAREGYDFVEEEGRVYVFSK
;
A
#
# COMPACT_ATOMS: atom_id res chain seq x y z
N MET A 1 -78.29 8.92 -30.24
CA MET A 1 -77.07 8.37 -30.85
C MET A 1 -75.98 9.42 -30.71
N ASN A 2 -75.07 9.21 -29.75
CA ASN A 2 -73.77 9.88 -29.68
C ASN A 2 -72.84 8.90 -28.94
N THR A 3 -71.74 8.57 -29.61
CA THR A 3 -70.72 7.60 -29.21
C THR A 3 -69.83 8.20 -28.11
N PRO A 4 -69.43 7.45 -27.07
CA PRO A 4 -68.42 7.91 -26.12
C PRO A 4 -67.01 7.52 -26.60
N GLU A 5 -66.15 8.51 -26.84
CA GLU A 5 -64.72 8.29 -27.03
C GLU A 5 -64.07 7.98 -25.67
N GLN A 6 -63.68 6.73 -25.51
CA GLN A 6 -62.65 6.32 -24.58
C GLN A 6 -61.29 6.62 -25.21
N PHE A 7 -60.44 7.40 -24.55
CA PHE A 7 -59.00 7.35 -24.78
C PHE A 7 -58.27 7.33 -23.43
N THR A 8 -57.81 6.12 -23.12
CA THR A 8 -56.78 5.74 -22.15
C THR A 8 -55.52 6.60 -22.27
N ARG A 9 -55.05 7.15 -21.14
CA ARG A 9 -53.63 7.50 -20.94
C ARG A 9 -53.17 6.94 -19.60
N SER A 10 -52.94 5.64 -19.55
CA SER A 10 -51.94 5.03 -18.68
C SER A 10 -50.56 5.36 -19.26
N GLY A 11 -50.03 6.53 -18.92
CA GLY A 11 -48.63 6.83 -19.18
C GLY A 11 -47.78 6.01 -18.22
N GLU A 12 -47.19 4.93 -18.72
CA GLU A 12 -46.06 4.27 -18.06
C GLU A 12 -44.97 5.32 -17.82
N TYR A 13 -44.77 5.67 -16.55
CA TYR A 13 -43.66 6.51 -16.13
C TYR A 13 -42.39 5.67 -16.28
N LEU A 14 -41.78 5.69 -17.47
CA LEU A 14 -40.42 5.17 -17.63
C LEU A 14 -39.53 5.99 -16.69
N PRO A 15 -38.77 5.35 -15.77
CA PRO A 15 -37.84 6.06 -14.94
C PRO A 15 -36.87 6.81 -15.84
N ARG A 16 -36.79 8.14 -15.64
CA ARG A 16 -35.85 9.00 -16.36
C ARG A 16 -34.46 8.37 -16.23
N PRO A 17 -33.73 8.11 -17.33
CA PRO A 17 -32.37 7.61 -17.22
C PRO A 17 -31.61 8.57 -16.31
N ALA A 18 -30.96 8.03 -15.29
CA ALA A 18 -30.07 8.82 -14.45
C ALA A 18 -29.04 9.44 -15.41
N VAL A 19 -28.93 10.78 -15.37
CA VAL A 19 -27.83 11.46 -16.03
C VAL A 19 -26.58 10.89 -15.36
N GLU A 20 -25.79 10.12 -16.12
CA GLU A 20 -24.40 9.85 -15.77
C GLU A 20 -23.70 11.20 -15.88
N SER A 21 -23.60 11.91 -14.76
CA SER A 21 -22.73 13.08 -14.69
C SER A 21 -21.32 12.56 -14.44
N ASP A 22 -20.35 13.04 -15.23
CA ASP A 22 -18.91 12.85 -14.98
C ASP A 22 -18.43 13.49 -13.66
N THR A 23 -19.35 14.06 -12.89
CA THR A 23 -19.14 14.73 -11.61
C THR A 23 -19.80 13.94 -10.49
N THR A 24 -19.09 13.78 -9.37
CA THR A 24 -19.58 13.17 -8.13
C THR A 24 -20.87 13.80 -7.63
N ASP A 25 -21.91 13.00 -7.39
CA ASP A 25 -23.15 13.45 -6.75
C ASP A 25 -23.02 13.39 -5.21
N TRP A 26 -22.35 14.40 -4.64
CA TRP A 26 -22.15 14.53 -3.19
C TRP A 26 -23.45 14.55 -2.40
N ARG A 27 -24.53 15.09 -2.98
CA ARG A 27 -25.85 15.11 -2.33
C ARG A 27 -26.38 13.70 -2.09
N ARG A 28 -26.19 12.78 -3.04
CA ARG A 28 -26.58 11.38 -2.84
C ARG A 28 -25.76 10.69 -1.77
N ILE A 29 -24.46 10.96 -1.71
CA ILE A 29 -23.58 10.42 -0.66
C ILE A 29 -24.05 10.95 0.70
N GLU A 30 -24.32 12.25 0.83
CA GLU A 30 -24.78 12.86 2.09
C GLU A 30 -26.11 12.25 2.59
N VAL A 31 -27.09 12.07 1.70
CA VAL A 31 -28.37 11.41 2.05
C VAL A 31 -28.15 9.98 2.53
N ALA A 32 -27.25 9.24 1.89
CA ALA A 32 -26.93 7.88 2.31
C ALA A 32 -26.14 7.87 3.64
N SER A 33 -25.21 8.80 3.82
CA SER A 33 -24.43 8.98 5.04
C SER A 33 -25.33 9.24 6.24
N HIS A 34 -26.34 10.10 6.12
CA HIS A 34 -27.33 10.30 7.20
C HIS A 34 -28.08 9.02 7.60
N ARG A 35 -28.32 8.10 6.65
CA ARG A 35 -29.04 6.85 6.92
C ARG A 35 -28.16 5.79 7.58
N PHE A 36 -26.88 5.74 7.21
CA PHE A 36 -25.95 4.68 7.64
C PHE A 36 -24.89 5.17 8.64
N GLY A 37 -24.88 6.47 8.95
CA GLY A 37 -23.86 7.13 9.74
C GLY A 37 -23.66 6.51 11.12
N ASP A 38 -24.74 6.21 11.85
CA ASP A 38 -24.64 5.59 13.18
C ASP A 38 -23.94 4.22 13.14
N PHE A 39 -24.21 3.43 12.11
CA PHE A 39 -23.57 2.12 11.93
C PHE A 39 -22.09 2.26 11.58
N ILE A 40 -21.76 3.20 10.68
CA ILE A 40 -20.38 3.48 10.29
C ILE A 40 -19.58 3.98 11.49
N ALA A 41 -20.10 4.98 12.20
CA ALA A 41 -19.48 5.57 13.38
C ALA A 41 -19.28 4.54 14.49
N GLY A 42 -20.25 3.66 14.73
CA GLY A 42 -20.11 2.56 15.70
C GLY A 42 -19.01 1.57 15.31
N GLY A 43 -18.89 1.23 14.03
CA GLY A 43 -17.83 0.36 13.52
C GLY A 43 -16.43 0.96 13.64
N ILE A 44 -16.30 2.25 13.30
CA ILE A 44 -15.04 3.01 13.44
C ILE A 44 -14.66 3.12 14.92
N ALA A 45 -15.59 3.50 15.80
CA ALA A 45 -15.31 3.63 17.24
C ALA A 45 -14.81 2.31 17.84
N LYS A 46 -15.40 1.18 17.44
CA LYS A 46 -14.94 -0.16 17.84
C LYS A 46 -13.52 -0.46 17.33
N ALA A 47 -13.24 -0.15 16.06
CA ALA A 47 -11.91 -0.36 15.47
C ALA A 47 -10.83 0.44 16.18
N VAL A 48 -11.12 1.70 16.52
CA VAL A 48 -10.25 2.59 17.31
C VAL A 48 -10.00 2.03 18.71
N GLU A 49 -11.07 1.65 19.43
CA GLU A 49 -10.96 1.06 20.78
C GLU A 49 -10.07 -0.19 20.78
N GLN A 50 -10.23 -1.05 19.77
CA GLN A 50 -9.51 -2.32 19.66
C GLN A 50 -8.14 -2.19 18.98
N ARG A 51 -7.80 -1.02 18.41
CA ARG A 51 -6.60 -0.80 17.59
C ARG A 51 -6.49 -1.78 16.41
N THR A 52 -7.61 -2.01 15.75
CA THR A 52 -7.72 -2.93 14.60
C THR A 52 -8.29 -2.20 13.38
N ASP A 53 -8.40 -2.90 12.25
CA ASP A 53 -9.16 -2.41 11.10
C ASP A 53 -10.66 -2.46 11.36
N ILE A 54 -11.41 -1.69 10.58
CA ILE A 54 -12.87 -1.84 10.55
C ILE A 54 -13.26 -3.24 10.05
N GLU A 55 -14.37 -3.76 10.54
CA GLU A 55 -14.87 -5.05 10.09
C GLU A 55 -15.42 -4.97 8.65
N LYS A 56 -15.45 -6.12 7.95
CA LYS A 56 -15.99 -6.24 6.57
C LYS A 56 -17.39 -5.62 6.43
N GLY A 57 -18.24 -5.71 7.46
CA GLY A 57 -19.57 -5.10 7.45
C GLY A 57 -19.56 -3.57 7.42
N THR A 58 -18.66 -2.95 8.18
CA THR A 58 -18.43 -1.50 8.19
C THR A 58 -17.82 -1.04 6.88
N ALA A 59 -16.80 -1.74 6.37
CA ALA A 59 -16.17 -1.44 5.09
C ALA A 59 -17.18 -1.47 3.93
N ARG A 60 -18.04 -2.50 3.89
CA ARG A 60 -19.12 -2.59 2.89
C ARG A 60 -20.12 -1.45 3.00
N THR A 61 -20.46 -1.03 4.21
CA THR A 61 -21.41 0.06 4.41
C THR A 61 -20.82 1.40 3.96
N ILE A 62 -19.54 1.66 4.26
CA ILE A 62 -18.82 2.83 3.77
C ILE A 62 -18.81 2.84 2.23
N ALA A 63 -18.36 1.75 1.61
CA ALA A 63 -18.32 1.64 0.15
C ALA A 63 -19.71 1.78 -0.49
N HIS A 64 -20.76 1.25 0.17
CA HIS A 64 -22.14 1.42 -0.28
C HIS A 64 -22.57 2.89 -0.30
N VAL A 65 -22.22 3.65 0.74
CA VAL A 65 -22.53 5.09 0.85
C VAL A 65 -21.77 5.89 -0.21
N LEU A 66 -20.46 5.68 -0.30
CA LEU A 66 -19.59 6.37 -1.28
C LEU A 66 -20.00 6.07 -2.72
N GLY A 67 -20.28 4.81 -3.05
CA GLY A 67 -20.71 4.38 -4.38
C GLY A 67 -22.03 5.00 -4.85
N ARG A 68 -22.84 5.59 -3.96
CA ARG A 68 -24.07 6.33 -4.38
C ARG A 68 -23.77 7.59 -5.18
N GLY A 69 -22.63 8.23 -4.95
CA GLY A 69 -22.23 9.45 -5.63
C GLY A 69 -21.61 9.20 -7.01
N ILE A 70 -21.09 7.99 -7.25
CA ILE A 70 -20.49 7.59 -8.53
C ILE A 70 -21.55 6.94 -9.42
N GLY A 71 -22.18 5.86 -8.95
CA GLY A 71 -23.16 5.14 -9.75
C GLY A 71 -23.46 3.75 -9.23
N ARG A 72 -24.63 3.22 -9.59
CA ARG A 72 -25.09 1.89 -9.13
C ARG A 72 -24.22 0.71 -9.63
N MET A 73 -23.50 0.93 -10.73
CA MET A 73 -22.63 -0.04 -11.41
C MET A 73 -21.15 0.18 -11.08
N SER A 74 -20.84 1.06 -10.13
CA SER A 74 -19.46 1.33 -9.74
C SER A 74 -18.89 0.16 -8.92
N ALA A 75 -17.58 -0.02 -8.94
CA ALA A 75 -16.84 -0.99 -8.14
C ALA A 75 -17.09 -0.81 -6.64
N LEU A 76 -17.17 0.44 -6.15
CA LEU A 76 -17.59 0.75 -4.77
C LEU A 76 -19.00 0.25 -4.46
N ALA A 77 -19.95 0.48 -5.38
CA ALA A 77 -21.31 0.01 -5.21
C ALA A 77 -21.43 -1.52 -5.27
N ASP A 78 -20.63 -2.17 -6.12
CA ASP A 78 -20.49 -3.62 -6.19
C ASP A 78 -19.93 -4.19 -4.89
N PHE A 79 -18.79 -3.68 -4.43
CA PHE A 79 -18.18 -4.11 -3.17
C PHE A 79 -19.10 -3.87 -1.97
N GLY A 80 -19.81 -2.73 -1.92
CA GLY A 80 -20.81 -2.50 -0.87
C GLY A 80 -21.91 -3.56 -0.84
N ARG A 81 -22.33 -4.07 -2.01
CA ARG A 81 -23.34 -5.14 -2.13
C ARG A 81 -22.79 -6.52 -1.79
N THR A 82 -21.65 -6.91 -2.32
CA THR A 82 -21.12 -8.29 -2.25
C THR A 82 -20.11 -8.47 -1.12
N GLY A 83 -19.30 -7.43 -0.85
CA GLY A 83 -18.11 -7.50 -0.02
C GLY A 83 -16.88 -8.04 -0.75
N ASP A 84 -16.97 -8.22 -2.06
CA ASP A 84 -15.92 -8.78 -2.91
C ASP A 84 -15.72 -7.84 -4.11
N GLY A 85 -14.48 -7.72 -4.57
CA GLY A 85 -14.12 -6.85 -5.69
C GLY A 85 -12.62 -6.61 -5.75
N ASP A 86 -12.19 -6.25 -6.95
CA ASP A 86 -10.80 -5.93 -7.28
C ASP A 86 -10.36 -4.62 -6.59
N TYR A 87 -9.24 -4.66 -5.87
CA TYR A 87 -8.75 -3.51 -5.11
C TYR A 87 -8.46 -2.32 -6.00
N GLU A 88 -7.78 -2.51 -7.14
CA GLU A 88 -7.36 -1.40 -8.01
C GLU A 88 -8.56 -0.64 -8.56
N ARG A 89 -9.59 -1.36 -9.00
CA ARG A 89 -10.84 -0.73 -9.46
C ARG A 89 -11.58 0.01 -8.36
N ILE A 90 -11.60 -0.53 -7.14
CA ILE A 90 -12.23 0.15 -6.00
C ILE A 90 -11.41 1.38 -5.59
N ARG A 91 -10.08 1.28 -5.64
CA ARG A 91 -9.14 2.37 -5.37
C ARG A 91 -9.35 3.55 -6.29
N ASP A 92 -9.34 3.34 -7.59
CA ASP A 92 -9.49 4.44 -8.55
C ASP A 92 -10.82 5.20 -8.33
N GLU A 93 -11.89 4.48 -7.98
CA GLU A 93 -13.18 5.09 -7.67
C GLU A 93 -13.16 5.89 -6.36
N TYR A 94 -12.63 5.34 -5.26
CA TYR A 94 -12.58 6.12 -4.03
C TYR A 94 -11.58 7.28 -4.11
N LEU A 95 -10.52 7.17 -4.90
CA LEU A 95 -9.54 8.25 -5.09
C LEU A 95 -10.12 9.41 -5.87
N THR A 96 -11.01 9.13 -6.83
CA THR A 96 -11.81 10.17 -7.49
C THR A 96 -12.59 11.01 -6.47
N LEU A 97 -13.18 10.36 -5.45
CA LEU A 97 -13.86 11.04 -4.35
C LEU A 97 -12.90 11.72 -3.38
N TYR A 98 -11.75 11.10 -3.10
CA TYR A 98 -10.76 11.57 -2.12
C TYR A 98 -10.06 12.86 -2.58
N GLN A 99 -9.78 12.95 -3.88
CA GLN A 99 -9.08 14.07 -4.52
C GLN A 99 -10.03 15.20 -4.94
N ASP A 100 -11.35 14.97 -4.88
CA ASP A 100 -12.36 15.99 -5.17
C ASP A 100 -12.21 17.18 -4.18
N PRO A 101 -12.05 18.42 -4.67
CA PRO A 101 -11.93 19.61 -3.82
C PRO A 101 -13.14 19.83 -2.91
N ASP A 102 -14.32 19.38 -3.32
CA ASP A 102 -15.58 19.54 -2.58
C ASP A 102 -15.83 18.37 -1.61
N ALA A 103 -14.92 17.38 -1.53
CA ALA A 103 -15.04 16.25 -0.64
C ALA A 103 -15.04 16.69 0.85
N PRO A 104 -16.12 16.42 1.61
CA PRO A 104 -16.17 16.78 3.01
C PRO A 104 -15.21 15.92 3.84
N ALA A 105 -14.71 16.47 4.95
CA ALA A 105 -13.71 15.82 5.80
C ALA A 105 -14.12 14.41 6.26
N TRP A 106 -15.39 14.21 6.64
CA TRP A 106 -15.90 12.90 7.07
C TRP A 106 -15.85 11.85 5.94
N ALA A 107 -15.98 12.27 4.67
CA ALA A 107 -15.91 11.35 3.54
C ALA A 107 -14.46 10.91 3.31
N ARG A 108 -13.50 11.84 3.43
CA ARG A 108 -12.07 11.52 3.37
C ARG A 108 -11.67 10.55 4.48
N GLU A 109 -12.09 10.80 5.72
CA GLU A 109 -11.87 9.89 6.84
C GLU A 109 -12.44 8.49 6.58
N GLN A 110 -13.67 8.41 6.05
CA GLN A 110 -14.26 7.12 5.68
C GLN A 110 -13.50 6.42 4.55
N ILE A 111 -12.95 7.19 3.59
CA ILE A 111 -12.08 6.66 2.53
C ILE A 111 -10.77 6.14 3.11
N ASP A 112 -10.14 6.84 4.07
CA ASP A 112 -8.93 6.34 4.76
C ASP A 112 -9.20 4.99 5.43
N TRP A 113 -10.32 4.88 6.15
CA TRP A 113 -10.74 3.61 6.77
C TRP A 113 -11.00 2.50 5.76
N LEU A 114 -11.73 2.81 4.67
CA LEU A 114 -12.04 1.84 3.62
C LEU A 114 -10.78 1.39 2.88
N GLY A 115 -9.93 2.33 2.47
CA GLY A 115 -8.70 2.06 1.73
C GLY A 115 -7.72 1.27 2.59
N THR A 116 -7.53 1.63 3.86
CA THR A 116 -6.71 0.85 4.80
C THR A 116 -7.22 -0.59 4.93
N PHE A 117 -8.53 -0.78 5.11
CA PHE A 117 -9.13 -2.11 5.17
C PHE A 117 -8.87 -2.93 3.90
N LEU A 118 -9.05 -2.33 2.72
CA LEU A 118 -8.86 -3.01 1.45
C LEU A 118 -7.39 -3.34 1.19
N ILE A 119 -6.47 -2.44 1.57
CA ILE A 119 -5.04 -2.66 1.45
C ILE A 119 -4.62 -3.84 2.35
N HIS A 120 -4.97 -3.86 3.62
CA HIS A 120 -4.61 -4.99 4.49
C HIS A 120 -5.29 -6.31 4.10
N ARG A 121 -6.46 -6.25 3.44
CA ARG A 121 -7.15 -7.44 2.92
C ARG A 121 -6.33 -8.12 1.81
N ASP A 122 -5.80 -7.34 0.87
CA ASP A 122 -5.13 -7.86 -0.32
C ASP A 122 -3.60 -7.91 -0.16
N PHE A 123 -3.06 -7.05 0.71
CA PHE A 123 -1.64 -6.90 1.02
C PHE A 123 -1.43 -6.86 2.55
N PRO A 124 -1.52 -8.01 3.25
CA PRO A 124 -1.39 -8.06 4.71
C PRO A 124 -0.05 -7.56 5.28
N ASN A 125 0.98 -7.48 4.42
CA ASN A 125 2.32 -7.04 4.78
C ASN A 125 2.62 -5.59 4.34
N ALA A 126 1.62 -4.84 3.86
CA ALA A 126 1.79 -3.42 3.55
C ALA A 126 2.32 -2.67 4.78
N GLN A 127 3.35 -1.85 4.58
CA GLN A 127 3.98 -1.09 5.65
C GLN A 127 3.56 0.37 5.64
N THR A 128 3.73 1.00 6.80
CA THR A 128 3.52 2.45 6.98
C THR A 128 4.87 3.14 7.04
N THR A 129 4.99 4.30 6.42
CA THR A 129 6.18 5.16 6.56
C THR A 129 6.28 5.79 7.96
N ASP A 130 5.19 5.80 8.74
CA ASP A 130 5.14 6.32 10.10
C ASP A 130 4.83 5.22 11.13
N HIS A 131 5.71 5.08 12.12
CA HIS A 131 5.63 4.06 13.18
C HIS A 131 4.77 4.47 14.39
N TRP A 132 4.26 5.72 14.44
CA TRP A 132 3.54 6.27 15.60
C TRP A 132 2.08 6.65 15.34
N GLU A 133 1.55 6.47 14.13
CA GLU A 133 0.21 6.96 13.79
C GLU A 133 -0.91 6.14 14.45
N GLN A 134 -1.95 6.84 14.94
CA GLN A 134 -3.15 6.21 15.46
C GLN A 134 -4.12 5.97 14.30
N ARG A 135 -4.69 4.76 14.22
CA ARG A 135 -5.61 4.36 13.14
C ARG A 135 -6.79 5.34 12.96
N PRO A 136 -7.28 5.54 11.72
CA PRO A 136 -6.81 4.92 10.48
C PRO A 136 -5.47 5.51 10.02
N PHE A 137 -4.69 4.73 9.28
CA PHE A 137 -3.55 5.30 8.56
C PHE A 137 -4.09 6.19 7.45
N THR A 138 -3.44 7.33 7.20
CA THR A 138 -3.74 8.07 5.98
C THR A 138 -3.22 7.26 4.79
N LEU A 139 -3.97 7.27 3.68
CA LEU A 139 -3.57 6.49 2.49
C LEU A 139 -2.21 6.91 1.92
N GLU A 140 -1.76 8.13 2.19
CA GLU A 140 -0.44 8.63 1.81
C GLU A 140 0.72 7.92 2.52
N LYS A 141 0.47 7.34 3.69
CA LYS A 141 1.52 6.70 4.51
C LYS A 141 1.57 5.20 4.34
N LEU A 142 0.51 4.60 3.78
CA LEU A 142 0.40 3.16 3.62
C LEU A 142 0.95 2.75 2.25
N LEU A 143 2.10 2.08 2.27
CA LEU A 143 2.83 1.63 1.09
C LEU A 143 2.29 0.29 0.58
N VAL A 144 1.75 0.32 -0.63
CA VAL A 144 1.09 -0.81 -1.29
C VAL A 144 2.07 -1.48 -2.26
N PRO A 145 2.40 -2.78 -2.06
CA PRO A 145 3.19 -3.53 -3.02
C PRO A 145 2.51 -3.52 -4.40
N THR A 146 3.21 -3.02 -5.40
CA THR A 146 2.72 -2.83 -6.76
C THR A 146 3.69 -3.50 -7.73
N VAL A 147 3.19 -4.47 -8.49
CA VAL A 147 3.98 -5.16 -9.53
C VAL A 147 3.77 -4.43 -10.85
N MET A 148 4.87 -3.99 -11.44
CA MET A 148 4.86 -3.21 -12.68
C MET A 148 5.70 -3.95 -13.73
N VAL A 149 5.32 -3.85 -15.00
CA VAL A 149 6.14 -4.36 -16.10
C VAL A 149 6.90 -3.19 -16.72
N VAL A 150 8.22 -3.22 -16.60
CA VAL A 150 9.15 -2.24 -17.18
C VAL A 150 10.03 -2.98 -18.17
N ASP A 151 9.91 -2.65 -19.48
CA ASP A 151 10.62 -3.33 -20.59
C ASP A 151 10.62 -4.86 -20.49
N ASP A 152 9.41 -5.46 -20.43
CA ASP A 152 9.16 -6.90 -20.29
C ASP A 152 9.65 -7.55 -18.97
N ARG A 153 10.15 -6.76 -18.02
CA ARG A 153 10.57 -7.24 -16.70
C ARG A 153 9.60 -6.82 -15.61
N ALA A 154 9.23 -7.76 -14.74
CA ALA A 154 8.46 -7.46 -13.54
C ALA A 154 9.35 -6.76 -12.50
N VAL A 155 8.94 -5.59 -12.05
CA VAL A 155 9.56 -4.82 -10.98
C VAL A 155 8.53 -4.69 -9.85
N VAL A 156 8.89 -5.12 -8.65
CA VAL A 156 8.08 -4.92 -7.45
C VAL A 156 8.48 -3.57 -6.84
N THR A 157 7.50 -2.70 -6.64
CA THR A 157 7.69 -1.40 -5.98
C THR A 157 6.66 -1.22 -4.89
N HIS A 158 6.82 -0.18 -4.07
CA HIS A 158 5.85 0.16 -3.05
C HIS A 158 5.34 1.60 -3.27
N VAL A 159 4.02 1.71 -3.48
CA VAL A 159 3.37 2.97 -3.86
C VAL A 159 2.37 3.36 -2.77
N PRO A 160 2.33 4.63 -2.33
CA PRO A 160 1.32 5.08 -1.38
C PRO A 160 -0.11 4.84 -1.86
N GLY A 161 -0.99 4.40 -0.97
CA GLY A 161 -2.39 4.06 -1.26
C GLY A 161 -3.26 5.22 -1.77
N ASN A 162 -2.74 6.45 -1.78
CA ASN A 162 -3.41 7.63 -2.33
C ASN A 162 -3.14 7.86 -3.84
N TYR A 163 -2.31 7.02 -4.49
CA TYR A 163 -2.08 7.06 -5.93
C TYR A 163 -2.96 6.07 -6.68
N GLY A 164 -3.58 6.55 -7.76
CA GLY A 164 -4.42 5.76 -8.66
C GLY A 164 -3.64 5.23 -9.86
N SER A 165 -4.31 4.44 -10.69
CA SER A 165 -3.71 3.73 -11.82
C SER A 165 -3.00 4.63 -12.83
N SER A 166 -3.47 5.87 -13.04
CA SER A 166 -2.79 6.83 -13.93
C SER A 166 -1.41 7.24 -13.41
N ALA A 167 -1.30 7.58 -12.12
CA ALA A 167 -0.02 7.98 -11.54
C ALA A 167 0.95 6.79 -11.43
N ILE A 168 0.41 5.58 -11.21
CA ILE A 168 1.21 4.35 -11.27
C ILE A 168 1.72 4.09 -12.70
N ALA A 169 0.92 4.38 -13.74
CA ALA A 169 1.42 4.27 -15.12
C ALA A 169 2.58 5.25 -15.38
N ASP A 170 2.47 6.50 -14.92
CA ASP A 170 3.54 7.51 -15.03
C ASP A 170 4.83 7.09 -14.28
N LEU A 171 4.69 6.42 -13.13
CA LEU A 171 5.82 5.80 -12.43
C LEU A 171 6.51 4.75 -13.30
N GLY A 172 5.76 3.95 -14.06
CA GLY A 172 6.32 2.95 -14.97
C GLY A 172 7.23 3.57 -16.04
N GLU A 173 6.83 4.72 -16.59
CA GLU A 173 7.66 5.50 -17.52
C GLU A 173 8.91 6.03 -16.82
N THR A 174 8.77 6.54 -15.60
CA THR A 174 9.92 7.02 -14.79
C THR A 174 10.93 5.89 -14.53
N LEU A 175 10.46 4.70 -14.15
CA LEU A 175 11.33 3.54 -13.90
C LEU A 175 12.00 3.01 -15.17
N LEU A 176 11.35 3.17 -16.33
CA LEU A 176 11.96 2.88 -17.63
C LEU A 176 13.12 3.84 -17.91
N GLU A 177 12.93 5.14 -17.69
CA GLU A 177 13.97 6.17 -17.85
C GLU A 177 15.16 5.96 -16.90
N LEU A 178 14.89 5.52 -15.67
CA LEU A 178 15.92 5.16 -14.69
C LEU A 178 16.59 3.80 -14.97
N GLN A 179 16.20 3.11 -16.04
CA GLN A 179 16.72 1.79 -16.41
C GLN A 179 16.57 0.72 -15.32
N ALA A 180 15.51 0.79 -14.51
CA ALA A 180 15.28 -0.17 -13.43
C ALA A 180 15.16 -1.63 -13.95
N HIS A 181 14.75 -1.83 -15.20
CA HIS A 181 14.71 -3.15 -15.83
C HIS A 181 16.10 -3.79 -16.04
N GLU A 182 17.16 -2.98 -16.13
CA GLU A 182 18.54 -3.43 -16.27
C GLU A 182 19.27 -3.43 -14.91
N ASP A 183 18.99 -2.48 -14.03
CA ASP A 183 19.68 -2.33 -12.75
C ASP A 183 19.10 -3.22 -11.64
N ALA A 184 19.81 -4.30 -11.31
CA ALA A 184 19.45 -5.22 -10.23
C ALA A 184 19.52 -4.59 -8.83
N GLY A 185 20.45 -3.66 -8.59
CA GLY A 185 20.52 -2.97 -7.31
C GLY A 185 19.32 -2.06 -7.12
N LEU A 186 18.93 -1.32 -8.15
CA LEU A 186 17.76 -0.45 -8.11
C LEU A 186 16.46 -1.25 -7.90
N ARG A 187 16.29 -2.40 -8.57
CA ARG A 187 15.12 -3.27 -8.32
C ARG A 187 15.10 -3.82 -6.91
N ALA A 188 16.25 -4.26 -6.42
CA ALA A 188 16.38 -4.75 -5.06
C ALA A 188 15.96 -3.67 -4.05
N PHE A 189 16.42 -2.43 -4.25
CA PHE A 189 16.02 -1.28 -3.44
C PHE A 189 14.52 -1.00 -3.49
N LEU A 190 13.93 -0.91 -4.69
CA LEU A 190 12.49 -0.64 -4.86
C LEU A 190 11.60 -1.74 -4.27
N SER A 191 12.12 -2.95 -4.14
CA SER A 191 11.40 -4.08 -3.54
C SER A 191 11.32 -4.02 -2.01
N LEU A 192 12.05 -3.11 -1.37
CA LEU A 192 11.99 -2.91 0.08
C LEU A 192 10.62 -2.33 0.47
N PRO A 193 10.00 -2.86 1.55
CA PRO A 193 8.61 -2.54 1.92
C PRO A 193 8.40 -1.11 2.44
N ASP A 194 9.46 -0.45 2.87
CA ASP A 194 9.51 0.91 3.41
C ASP A 194 9.96 1.96 2.38
N VAL A 195 10.39 1.53 1.19
CA VAL A 195 10.82 2.43 0.11
C VAL A 195 9.62 2.97 -0.66
N ASN A 196 9.42 4.28 -0.62
CA ASN A 196 8.37 4.95 -1.37
C ASN A 196 8.80 5.24 -2.82
N ALA A 197 8.29 4.47 -3.78
CA ALA A 197 8.58 4.66 -5.20
C ALA A 197 8.03 5.98 -5.79
N MET A 198 7.12 6.66 -5.08
CA MET A 198 6.57 7.96 -5.48
C MET A 198 7.24 9.15 -4.77
N SER A 199 8.39 8.96 -4.11
CA SER A 199 9.12 10.04 -3.40
C SER A 199 9.54 11.19 -4.33
N GLY A 200 9.67 10.92 -5.63
CA GLY A 200 10.24 11.83 -6.62
C GLY A 200 11.76 11.97 -6.52
N ARG A 201 12.41 11.15 -5.68
CA ARG A 201 13.85 11.18 -5.38
C ARG A 201 14.48 9.79 -5.39
N ILE A 202 13.88 8.84 -6.11
CA ILE A 202 14.28 7.42 -6.14
C ILE A 202 15.79 7.21 -6.21
N MET A 203 16.50 7.93 -7.09
CA MET A 203 17.96 7.76 -7.24
C MET A 203 18.76 8.37 -6.09
N GLU A 204 18.30 9.49 -5.52
CA GLU A 204 18.94 10.09 -4.34
C GLU A 204 18.77 9.16 -3.14
N ASP A 205 17.55 8.64 -2.94
CA ASP A 205 17.24 7.67 -1.88
C ASP A 205 18.07 6.38 -2.09
N PHE A 206 18.17 5.88 -3.32
CA PHE A 206 18.99 4.71 -3.63
C PHE A 206 20.47 4.94 -3.29
N ASP A 207 21.05 6.05 -3.72
CA ASP A 207 22.46 6.37 -3.49
C ASP A 207 22.77 6.62 -2.01
N GLU A 208 21.81 7.18 -1.25
CA GLU A 208 21.94 7.41 0.19
C GLU A 208 21.94 6.11 0.99
N HIS A 209 21.08 5.17 0.62
CA HIS A 209 20.89 3.92 1.37
C HIS A 209 21.77 2.76 0.86
N TYR A 210 22.21 2.78 -0.40
CA TYR A 210 23.01 1.68 -0.96
C TYR A 210 24.41 1.60 -0.32
N VAL A 211 24.70 0.42 0.26
CA VAL A 211 25.99 0.16 0.90
C VAL A 211 26.93 -0.54 -0.06
N ARG A 212 26.59 -1.77 -0.46
CA ARG A 212 27.43 -2.63 -1.31
C ARG A 212 26.65 -3.85 -1.80
N THR A 213 27.19 -4.50 -2.85
CA THR A 213 26.75 -5.81 -3.35
C THR A 213 27.74 -6.91 -2.97
N TYR A 214 27.22 -8.03 -2.50
CA TYR A 214 27.94 -9.22 -2.08
C TYR A 214 27.52 -10.46 -2.89
N ARG A 215 28.24 -11.57 -2.74
CA ARG A 215 27.90 -12.83 -3.41
C ARG A 215 26.77 -13.56 -2.70
N ASP A 216 26.85 -13.59 -1.37
CA ASP A 216 25.86 -14.19 -0.48
C ASP A 216 25.77 -13.37 0.82
N ILE A 217 24.84 -13.78 1.69
CA ILE A 217 24.58 -13.07 2.95
C ILE A 217 25.69 -13.27 3.98
N GLU A 218 26.41 -14.40 3.92
CA GLU A 218 27.53 -14.67 4.83
C GLU A 218 28.69 -13.72 4.53
N ASP A 219 29.05 -13.55 3.26
CA ASP A 219 30.05 -12.56 2.81
C ASP A 219 29.67 -11.13 3.28
N ALA A 220 28.38 -10.77 3.16
CA ALA A 220 27.89 -9.46 3.58
C ALA A 220 28.02 -9.25 5.09
N VAL A 221 27.54 -10.20 5.88
CA VAL A 221 27.56 -10.12 7.35
C VAL A 221 28.98 -10.24 7.89
N HIS A 222 29.83 -11.03 7.25
CA HIS A 222 31.24 -11.12 7.61
C HIS A 222 31.93 -9.76 7.56
N GLU A 223 31.68 -8.98 6.50
CA GLU A 223 32.21 -7.62 6.37
C GLU A 223 31.52 -6.64 7.33
N LEU A 224 30.18 -6.60 7.36
CA LEU A 224 29.42 -5.60 8.13
C LEU A 224 29.54 -5.77 9.65
N ALA A 225 29.64 -7.01 10.14
CA ALA A 225 29.85 -7.29 11.55
C ALA A 225 31.34 -7.25 11.97
N GLU A 226 32.23 -6.91 11.03
CA GLU A 226 33.68 -6.87 11.22
C GLU A 226 34.22 -8.16 11.86
N VAL A 227 33.80 -9.31 11.32
CA VAL A 227 34.10 -10.63 11.92
C VAL A 227 35.61 -10.83 12.11
N ASP A 228 36.42 -10.41 11.14
CA ASP A 228 37.89 -10.45 11.23
C ASP A 228 38.45 -9.64 12.41
N GLU A 229 37.78 -8.56 12.82
CA GLU A 229 38.18 -7.76 13.98
C GLU A 229 37.77 -8.45 15.28
N ARG A 230 36.52 -8.93 15.35
CA ARG A 230 36.01 -9.69 16.51
C ARG A 230 36.89 -10.93 16.79
N GLU A 231 37.30 -11.65 15.75
CA GLU A 231 38.21 -12.81 15.88
C GLU A 231 39.61 -12.40 16.38
N ARG A 232 40.11 -11.25 15.92
CA ARG A 232 41.38 -10.69 16.39
C ARG A 232 41.32 -10.31 17.88
N GLU A 233 40.23 -9.67 18.31
CA GLU A 233 40.01 -9.31 19.73
C GLU A 233 39.97 -10.54 20.64
N VAL A 234 39.26 -11.59 20.23
CA VAL A 234 39.19 -12.86 20.99
C VAL A 234 40.58 -13.51 21.08
N THR A 235 41.33 -13.49 19.97
CA THR A 235 42.69 -14.04 19.91
C THR A 235 43.64 -13.28 20.83
N GLU A 236 43.58 -11.94 20.83
CA GLU A 236 44.39 -11.10 21.71
C GLU A 236 44.05 -11.36 23.18
N TYR A 237 42.76 -11.37 23.54
CA TYR A 237 42.28 -11.63 24.89
C TYR A 237 42.77 -12.98 25.45
N ALA A 238 42.74 -14.03 24.63
CA ALA A 238 43.20 -15.37 25.02
C ALA A 238 44.72 -15.42 25.18
N SER A 239 45.45 -14.77 24.28
CA SER A 239 46.92 -14.69 24.32
C SER A 239 47.43 -14.04 25.61
N GLU A 240 46.82 -12.91 26.01
CA GLU A 240 47.14 -12.22 27.27
C GLU A 240 46.99 -13.09 28.52
N ARG A 241 46.09 -14.09 28.46
CA ARG A 241 45.76 -15.00 29.57
C ARG A 241 46.38 -16.38 29.41
N HIS A 242 47.22 -16.57 28.39
CA HIS A 242 47.85 -17.86 28.06
C HIS A 242 46.85 -19.00 27.84
N LEU A 243 45.69 -18.67 27.26
CA LEU A 243 44.66 -19.64 26.86
C LEU A 243 44.90 -20.06 25.40
N PHE A 244 44.59 -21.33 25.09
CA PHE A 244 44.69 -21.89 23.73
C PHE A 244 43.33 -22.42 23.28
N PHE A 245 42.98 -22.15 22.03
CA PHE A 245 41.83 -22.71 21.34
C PHE A 245 42.22 -23.07 19.90
N ASP A 246 41.57 -24.07 19.31
CA ASP A 246 41.93 -24.59 17.99
C ASP A 246 41.21 -23.87 16.84
N THR A 247 39.96 -23.45 17.05
CA THR A 247 39.14 -22.75 16.04
C THR A 247 38.16 -21.79 16.71
N ILE A 248 37.93 -20.64 16.09
CA ILE A 248 36.77 -19.78 16.33
C ILE A 248 35.80 -20.02 15.15
N GLN A 249 34.53 -20.17 15.46
CA GLN A 249 33.47 -20.24 14.45
C GLN A 249 32.46 -19.14 14.76
N PRO A 250 32.33 -18.13 13.90
CA PRO A 250 31.28 -17.12 14.02
C PRO A 250 29.89 -17.78 13.95
N ASP A 251 28.99 -17.33 14.81
CA ASP A 251 27.58 -17.69 14.74
C ASP A 251 26.89 -16.76 13.74
N PHE A 252 26.93 -17.12 12.45
CA PHE A 252 26.37 -16.30 11.39
C PHE A 252 24.86 -16.09 11.52
N GLU A 253 24.11 -17.01 12.11
CA GLU A 253 22.66 -16.84 12.34
C GLU A 253 22.42 -15.66 13.29
N ALA A 254 23.15 -15.62 14.42
CA ALA A 254 23.08 -14.52 15.37
C ALA A 254 23.58 -13.18 14.76
N LEU A 255 24.66 -13.22 13.96
CA LEU A 255 25.21 -12.03 13.32
C LEU A 255 24.30 -11.47 12.22
N ILE A 256 23.59 -12.34 11.48
CA ILE A 256 22.59 -11.91 10.49
C ILE A 256 21.44 -11.18 11.20
N ASP A 257 20.95 -11.72 12.32
CA ASP A 257 19.88 -11.09 13.08
C ASP A 257 20.32 -9.74 13.67
N GLU A 258 21.55 -9.64 14.19
CA GLU A 258 22.16 -8.38 14.64
C GLU A 258 22.28 -7.38 13.48
N ALA A 259 22.78 -7.80 12.32
CA ALA A 259 22.98 -6.92 11.17
C ALA A 259 21.65 -6.42 10.59
N ARG A 260 20.58 -7.22 10.65
CA ARG A 260 19.22 -6.83 10.22
C ARG A 260 18.62 -5.68 11.03
N GLU A 261 19.18 -5.34 12.19
CA GLU A 261 18.75 -4.16 12.94
C GLU A 261 19.13 -2.85 12.24
N GLY A 262 20.27 -2.83 11.52
CA GLY A 262 20.77 -1.63 10.84
C GLY A 262 20.75 -1.68 9.31
N TYR A 263 20.57 -2.87 8.74
CA TYR A 263 20.64 -3.08 7.29
C TYR A 263 19.49 -3.94 6.77
N ASP A 264 19.15 -3.73 5.51
CA ASP A 264 18.31 -4.62 4.72
C ASP A 264 19.15 -5.39 3.71
N PHE A 265 18.82 -6.67 3.55
CA PHE A 265 19.50 -7.60 2.65
C PHE A 265 18.49 -8.09 1.62
N VAL A 266 18.77 -7.84 0.34
CA VAL A 266 17.89 -8.24 -0.75
C VAL A 266 18.67 -9.11 -1.73
N GLU A 267 18.18 -10.34 -1.93
CA GLU A 267 18.71 -11.24 -2.95
C GLU A 267 18.07 -10.95 -4.31
N GLU A 268 18.88 -10.57 -5.30
CA GLU A 268 18.47 -10.33 -6.67
C GLU A 268 19.55 -10.84 -7.62
N GLU A 269 19.16 -11.58 -8.67
CA GLU A 269 20.08 -12.16 -9.67
C GLU A 269 21.27 -12.97 -9.10
N GLY A 270 21.08 -13.63 -7.95
CA GLY A 270 22.12 -14.45 -7.31
C GLY A 270 23.22 -13.63 -6.62
N ARG A 271 22.91 -12.38 -6.24
CA ARG A 271 23.75 -11.50 -5.42
C ARG A 271 22.92 -10.94 -4.27
N VAL A 272 23.61 -10.48 -3.23
CA VAL A 272 22.98 -9.80 -2.09
C VAL A 272 23.29 -8.31 -2.17
N TYR A 273 22.25 -7.50 -2.26
CA TYR A 273 22.31 -6.05 -2.20
C TYR A 273 22.01 -5.61 -0.77
N VAL A 274 22.88 -4.77 -0.22
CA VAL A 274 22.77 -4.27 1.15
C VAL A 274 22.41 -2.80 1.14
N PHE A 275 21.39 -2.45 1.92
CA PHE A 275 20.93 -1.10 2.13
C PHE A 275 20.96 -0.76 3.62
N SER A 276 21.34 0.46 3.99
CA SER A 276 21.20 0.95 5.37
C SER A 276 19.78 1.40 5.65
N LYS A 277 19.32 1.24 6.89
CA LYS A 277 18.01 1.73 7.37
C LYS A 277 18.05 3.19 7.81
#